data_AF-A0A7W0PRA0-F1
#
_entry.id   AF-A0A7W0PRA0-F1
#
_cell.length_a   1.000
_cell.length_b   1.000
_cell.length_c   1.000
_cell.angle_alpha   90.00
_cell.angle_beta   90.00
_cell.angle_gamma   90.00
#
_symmetry.space_group_name_H-M   'P 1'
#
loop_
_entity.id
_entity.type
_entity.pdbx_description
1 polymer ?
#
loop_
_entity_poly.entity_id
_entity_poly.type
_entity_poly.pdbx_seq_one_letter_code
_entity_poly.pdbx_strand_id
1 'polypeptide(L)' 'MTAASTTVATDENIDLLIIIASTRPGRVGLPVGEWITGLAEAHGGFNVRVADLATINLPFMNEPVHPVKKQ' A
#
# COMPACT_ATOMS: atom_id res chain seq x y z
N MET A 1 -27.50 23.38 -20.03
CA MET A 1 -27.46 21.91 -19.88
C MET A 1 -25.99 21.52 -19.98
N THR A 2 -25.33 21.36 -18.83
CA THR A 2 -23.86 21.28 -18.70
C THR A 2 -23.43 19.83 -18.88
N ALA A 3 -22.59 19.54 -19.89
CA ALA A 3 -21.99 18.24 -20.06
C ALA A 3 -20.83 18.08 -19.05
N ALA A 4 -20.90 17.03 -18.22
CA ALA A 4 -19.83 16.63 -17.32
C ALA A 4 -18.66 16.08 -18.15
N SER A 5 -17.50 16.73 -18.04
CA SER A 5 -16.27 16.30 -18.67
C SER A 5 -15.65 15.19 -17.80
N THR A 6 -15.98 13.93 -18.09
CA THR A 6 -15.26 12.78 -17.50
C THR A 6 -14.01 12.54 -18.33
N THR A 7 -12.91 13.19 -17.95
CA THR A 7 -11.59 12.86 -18.48
C THR A 7 -11.17 11.54 -17.85
N VAL A 8 -11.19 10.46 -18.62
CA VAL A 8 -10.52 9.21 -18.28
C VAL A 8 -9.03 9.49 -18.40
N ALA A 9 -8.34 9.69 -17.27
CA ALA A 9 -6.90 9.90 -17.26
C ALA A 9 -6.22 8.65 -17.82
N THR A 10 -5.38 8.83 -18.83
CA THR A 10 -4.43 7.84 -19.31
C THR A 10 -3.47 7.45 -18.18
N ASP A 11 -3.22 6.16 -18.02
CA ASP A 11 -2.34 5.50 -17.04
C ASP A 11 -0.86 5.81 -17.33
N GLU A 12 -0.49 7.09 -17.30
CA GLU A 12 0.85 7.61 -17.58
C GLU A 12 1.69 7.79 -16.29
N ASN A 13 1.07 7.64 -15.13
CA ASN A 13 1.74 7.74 -13.83
C ASN A 13 2.18 6.36 -13.34
N ILE A 14 3.41 6.28 -12.84
CA ILE A 14 3.95 5.02 -12.29
C ILE A 14 3.21 4.70 -10.99
N ASP A 15 2.70 3.47 -10.90
CA ASP A 15 2.12 2.92 -9.68
C ASP A 15 3.19 2.73 -8.60
N LEU A 16 3.02 3.40 -7.46
CA LEU A 16 3.91 3.26 -6.29
C LEU A 16 3.13 2.69 -5.11
N LEU A 17 3.45 1.46 -4.71
CA LEU A 17 2.92 0.85 -3.50
C LEU A 17 3.93 0.97 -2.35
N ILE A 18 3.56 1.70 -1.30
CA ILE A 18 4.32 1.83 -0.05
C ILE A 18 3.80 0.80 0.95
N ILE A 19 4.67 -0.11 1.40
CA ILE A 19 4.30 -1.16 2.35
C ILE A 19 4.86 -0.84 3.74
N ILE A 20 3.98 -0.64 4.72
CA ILE A 20 4.37 -0.50 6.13
C ILE A 20 4.37 -1.89 6.74
N ALA A 21 5.56 -2.49 6.80
CA ALA A 21 5.73 -3.88 7.21
C ALA A 21 5.81 -4.09 8.74
N SER A 22 5.90 -3.00 9.51
CA SER A 22 5.95 -3.10 10.98
C SER A 22 4.54 -3.29 11.54
N THR A 23 4.29 -4.40 12.24
CA THR A 23 2.96 -4.70 12.83
C THR A 23 2.94 -4.64 14.36
N ARG A 24 4.09 -4.36 14.98
CA ARG A 24 4.21 -4.33 16.45
C ARG A 24 3.55 -3.07 17.05
N PRO A 25 3.01 -3.15 18.28
CA PRO A 25 2.61 -1.95 19.03
C PRO A 25 3.79 -0.98 19.18
N GLY A 26 3.51 0.34 19.08
CA GLY A 26 4.56 1.37 19.14
C GLY A 26 5.47 1.41 17.91
N ARG A 27 5.01 0.91 16.76
CA ARG A 27 5.78 0.88 15.51
C ARG A 27 6.24 2.27 15.05
N VAL A 28 7.55 2.42 14.85
CA VAL A 28 8.16 3.57 14.17
C VAL A 28 7.88 3.56 12.66
N GLY A 29 7.57 2.38 12.10
CA GLY A 29 7.29 2.23 10.67
C GLY A 29 6.07 3.01 10.18
N LEU A 30 5.06 3.22 11.04
CA LEU A 30 3.86 3.98 10.68
C LEU A 30 4.18 5.46 10.37
N PRO A 31 4.75 6.25 11.30
CA PRO A 31 5.03 7.67 11.02
C PRO A 31 6.04 7.86 9.87
N VAL A 32 6.99 6.94 9.68
CA VAL A 32 7.91 6.99 8.53
C VAL A 32 7.18 6.71 7.21
N GLY A 33 6.26 5.74 7.20
CA GLY A 33 5.43 5.43 6.04
C GLY A 33 4.50 6.57 5.66
N GLU A 34 3.87 7.22 6.64
CA GLU A 34 3.03 8.40 6.43
C GLU A 34 3.83 9.58 5.85
N TRP A 35 5.02 9.83 6.40
CA TRP A 35 5.92 10.87 5.90
C TRP A 35 6.30 10.68 4.43
N ILE A 36 6.74 9.47 4.05
CA ILE A 36 7.16 9.23 2.66
C ILE A 36 5.97 9.17 1.68
N THR A 37 4.79 8.77 2.16
CA THR A 37 3.55 8.83 1.39
C THR A 37 3.24 10.28 1.03
N GLY A 38 3.28 11.20 2.00
CA GLY A 38 3.05 12.62 1.74
C GLY A 38 4.06 13.23 0.76
N LEU A 39 5.32 12.80 0.81
CA LEU A 39 6.33 13.20 -0.17
C LEU A 39 6.03 12.69 -1.59
N ALA A 40 5.61 11.42 -1.70
CA ALA A 40 5.29 10.81 -2.99
C ALA A 40 4.04 11.42 -3.63
N GLU A 41 3.02 11.74 -2.81
CA GLU A 41 1.82 12.45 -3.26
C GLU A 41 2.15 13.87 -3.71
N ALA A 42 2.97 14.59 -2.94
CA ALA A 42 3.42 15.95 -3.29
C ALA A 42 4.27 15.98 -4.57
N HIS A 43 4.98 14.90 -4.90
CA HIS A 43 5.74 14.79 -6.14
C HIS A 43 4.83 14.73 -7.38
N GLY A 44 3.59 14.24 -7.28
CA GLY A 44 2.59 14.23 -8.36
C GLY A 44 2.87 13.28 -9.54
N GLY A 45 4.06 12.69 -9.63
CA GLY A 45 4.44 11.74 -10.67
C GLY A 45 4.06 10.27 -10.40
N PHE A 46 3.38 9.99 -9.29
CA PHE A 46 3.02 8.63 -8.89
C PHE A 46 1.52 8.50 -8.62
N ASN A 47 0.98 7.33 -8.95
CA ASN A 47 -0.26 6.88 -8.35
C ASN A 47 0.08 6.16 -7.05
N VAL A 48 0.02 6.88 -5.94
CA VAL A 48 0.48 6.41 -4.63
C VAL A 48 -0.58 5.55 -3.96
N ARG A 49 -0.18 4.36 -3.51
CA ARG A 49 -0.99 3.48 -2.67
C ARG A 49 -0.22 3.07 -1.43
N VAL A 50 -0.94 2.86 -0.32
CA VAL A 50 -0.34 2.44 0.95
C VAL A 50 -0.96 1.12 1.41
N ALA A 51 -0.10 0.17 1.81
CA ALA A 51 -0.47 -1.07 2.45
C ALA A 51 0.15 -1.15 3.85
N ASP A 52 -0.63 -0.85 4.89
CA ASP A 52 -0.22 -1.07 6.27
C ASP A 52 -0.55 -2.50 6.70
N LEU A 53 0.49 -3.32 6.88
CA LEU A 53 0.31 -4.72 7.27
C LEU A 53 -0.31 -4.87 8.66
N ALA A 54 -0.14 -3.87 9.55
CA ALA A 54 -0.76 -3.88 10.87
C ALA A 54 -2.28 -3.74 10.77
N THR A 55 -2.75 -2.95 9.79
CA THR A 55 -4.17 -2.69 9.54
C THR A 55 -4.79 -3.79 8.68
N ILE A 56 -4.07 -4.26 7.66
CA ILE A 56 -4.50 -5.36 6.78
C ILE A 56 -4.64 -6.67 7.56
N ASN A 57 -3.83 -6.86 8.61
CA ASN A 57 -3.89 -8.02 9.50
C ASN A 57 -3.93 -9.35 8.73
N LEU A 58 -2.92 -9.54 7.87
CA LEU A 58 -2.84 -10.72 7.01
C LEU A 58 -2.98 -12.01 7.83
N PRO A 59 -3.74 -13.02 7.34
CA PRO A 59 -3.90 -14.27 8.04
C PRO A 59 -2.55 -14.97 8.18
N PHE A 60 -2.17 -15.23 9.43
CA PHE A 60 -0.93 -15.93 9.76
C PHE A 60 -1.04 -17.39 9.31
N MET A 61 -0.10 -17.85 8.47
CA MET A 61 0.06 -19.27 8.09
C MET A 61 -1.22 -19.94 7.53
N ASN A 62 -1.91 -19.31 6.56
CA ASN A 62 -3.06 -19.92 5.85
C ASN A 62 -2.64 -20.95 4.78
N GLU A 63 -1.61 -21.74 5.08
CA GLU A 63 -1.16 -22.83 4.22
C GLU A 63 -1.89 -24.10 4.67
N PRO A 64 -2.55 -24.86 3.77
CA PRO A 64 -3.25 -26.10 4.14
C PRO A 64 -2.32 -27.14 4.79
N VAL A 65 -1.01 -27.02 4.54
CA VAL A 65 0.02 -27.94 5.01
C VAL A 65 1.19 -27.14 5.57
N HIS A 66 1.54 -27.40 6.83
CA HIS A 66 2.74 -26.85 7.46
C HIS A 66 3.99 -27.20 6.62
N PRO A 67 4.88 -26.23 6.32
CA PRO A 67 6.08 -26.45 5.49
C PRO A 67 7.10 -27.44 6.07
N VAL A 68 6.87 -27.93 7.30
CA VAL A 68 7.70 -28.96 7.95
C VAL A 68 7.36 -30.38 7.44
N LYS A 69 6.25 -30.58 6.72
CA LYS A 69 5.99 -31.86 6.05
C LYS A 69 6.71 -31.89 4.70
N LYS A 70 7.78 -32.70 4.60
CA LYS A 70 8.32 -33.15 3.31
C LYS A 70 7.17 -33.81 2.52
N GLN A 71 7.00 -33.39 1.27
CA GLN A 71 6.15 -34.07 0.29
C GLN A 71 6.68 -35.48 -0.01
#